data_AF-A0A9R0TCK4-F1
#
_entry.id   AF-A0A9R0TCK4-F1
#
_cell.length_a   1.000
_cell.length_b   1.000
_cell.length_c   1.000
_cell.angle_alpha   90.00
_cell.angle_beta   90.00
_cell.angle_gamma   90.00
#
_symmetry.space_group_name_H-M   'P 1'
#
loop_
_entity.id
_entity.type
_entity.pdbx_description
1 polymer ?
#
loop_
_entity_poly.entity_id
_entity_poly.type
_entity_poly.pdbx_seq_one_letter_code
_entity_poly.pdbx_strand_id
1 'polypeptide(L)'
;MLLLRKEKTSWFVVFCDYMWTGFLNVKVLDASVPASRCVKRCEVDRRLGTILKEQEMASLPVPSVQAMVAATGGADVPPRYLRPAEAVAGDSEAHIPIIDYQRLLLELELDRHGEESARLHGACQDWGFFQLVNHSVPDDVVESMKANIQQFFQLPAETKKRFAQEEGQLEGYGQLFVVSDDQKLDWADMLFLYAQPPERRKTRFWPDQPATFRSTLDRYSGALKDVSDSLLATMAKNLGLKRETIAEKCTRGMQSFRMNYYPPCAQAEKVIGLSPHSDANLLTLVLQVNHVQGLQIKRNGSWLPVKPVPGAFIVNIGDMLEVFTNGRYRSIEHRAVVDPKEERLSVAAFHFPDMDAMIGPLEELTAHEDDAYKTLDLESFMKIFFATKLEGKSFLDRMKLN
;
A
#
# COMPACT_ATOMS: atom_id res chain seq x y z
N MET A 1 8.19 -30.12 -19.70
CA MET A 1 7.25 -31.10 -20.32
C MET A 1 6.83 -32.07 -19.22
N LEU A 2 5.53 -32.17 -18.91
CA LEU A 2 5.03 -33.11 -17.89
C LEU A 2 5.01 -34.54 -18.48
N LEU A 3 5.71 -35.47 -17.85
CA LEU A 3 5.60 -36.90 -18.14
C LEU A 3 4.96 -37.59 -16.94
N LEU A 4 3.76 -38.11 -17.13
CA LEU A 4 3.08 -38.97 -16.16
C LEU A 4 3.49 -40.42 -16.44
N ARG A 5 4.22 -41.05 -15.53
CA ARG A 5 4.54 -42.49 -15.61
C ARG A 5 3.71 -43.23 -14.56
N LYS A 6 2.92 -44.21 -15.00
CA LYS A 6 2.10 -45.06 -14.16
C LYS A 6 2.87 -46.33 -13.80
N GLU A 7 3.19 -46.54 -12.53
CA GLU A 7 3.62 -47.86 -12.02
C GLU A 7 2.73 -48.30 -10.86
N LYS A 8 2.03 -49.41 -11.14
CA LYS A 8 1.26 -50.36 -10.31
C LYS A 8 0.36 -49.93 -9.14
N THR A 9 0.35 -48.69 -8.65
CA THR A 9 -0.75 -48.15 -7.79
C THR A 9 -0.62 -46.66 -7.48
N SER A 10 0.46 -45.97 -7.87
CA SER A 10 0.70 -44.56 -7.51
C SER A 10 0.98 -43.68 -8.72
N TRP A 11 0.55 -42.41 -8.66
CA TRP A 11 0.87 -41.38 -9.65
C TRP A 11 2.11 -40.61 -9.21
N PHE A 12 3.09 -40.46 -10.10
CA PHE A 12 4.29 -39.66 -9.86
C PHE A 12 4.28 -38.44 -10.80
N VAL A 13 4.45 -37.24 -10.24
CA VAL A 13 4.69 -36.02 -11.00
C VAL A 13 6.19 -35.84 -11.13
N VAL A 14 6.72 -35.98 -12.35
CA VAL A 14 8.13 -35.74 -12.64
C VAL A 14 8.27 -34.34 -13.24
N PHE A 15 8.94 -33.44 -12.53
CA PHE A 15 9.40 -32.17 -13.08
C PHE A 15 10.72 -32.40 -13.82
N CYS A 16 10.75 -32.04 -15.11
CA CYS A 16 11.98 -31.93 -15.89
C CYS A 16 12.31 -30.44 -15.98
N ASP A 17 13.28 -29.97 -15.18
CA ASP A 17 13.89 -28.67 -15.39
C ASP A 17 14.83 -28.76 -16.60
N TYR A 18 14.57 -27.93 -17.61
CA TYR A 18 15.55 -27.67 -18.66
C TYR A 18 16.57 -26.68 -18.11
N MET A 19 17.63 -27.19 -17.47
CA MET A 19 18.86 -26.43 -17.30
C MET A 19 19.82 -26.76 -18.43
N TRP A 20 20.25 -25.72 -19.14
CA TRP A 20 21.32 -25.72 -20.13
C TRP A 20 22.64 -26.06 -19.43
N THR A 21 22.90 -27.35 -19.20
CA THR A 21 24.20 -28.04 -19.00
C THR A 21 23.86 -29.42 -18.47
N GLY A 22 24.15 -30.46 -19.25
CA GLY A 22 23.60 -31.79 -19.04
C GLY A 22 24.06 -32.47 -17.76
N PHE A 23 23.19 -32.52 -16.74
CA PHE A 23 23.12 -33.57 -15.72
C PHE A 23 21.67 -33.64 -15.18
N LEU A 24 21.05 -34.82 -15.21
CA LEU A 24 19.67 -35.06 -14.80
C LEU A 24 19.63 -35.35 -13.29
N ASN A 25 19.08 -34.45 -12.47
CA ASN A 25 18.75 -34.74 -11.06
C ASN A 25 17.23 -34.87 -10.92
N VAL A 26 16.74 -36.06 -10.58
CA VAL A 26 15.32 -36.33 -10.33
C VAL A 26 15.05 -36.21 -8.84
N LYS A 27 14.19 -35.28 -8.43
CA LYS A 27 13.68 -35.17 -7.05
C LYS A 27 12.21 -35.63 -7.03
N VAL A 28 11.91 -36.64 -6.21
CA VAL A 28 10.54 -37.12 -5.98
C VAL A 28 9.96 -36.36 -4.78
N LEU A 29 8.82 -35.70 -4.96
CA LEU A 29 8.07 -35.05 -3.87
C LEU A 29 6.90 -35.93 -3.41
N ASP A 30 6.61 -35.81 -2.11
CA ASP A 30 5.74 -36.63 -1.27
C ASP A 30 4.28 -36.77 -1.78
N ALA A 31 3.69 -37.94 -1.52
CA ALA A 31 2.45 -38.46 -2.14
C ALA A 31 1.15 -38.05 -1.41
N SER A 32 1.12 -36.89 -0.75
CA SER A 32 0.01 -36.49 0.13
C SER A 32 -0.92 -35.40 -0.43
N VAL A 33 -0.68 -34.88 -1.65
CA VAL A 33 -1.52 -33.83 -2.27
C VAL A 33 -2.53 -34.44 -3.26
N PRO A 34 -3.84 -34.20 -3.13
CA PRO A 34 -4.83 -34.66 -4.10
C PRO A 34 -4.56 -34.10 -5.51
N ALA A 35 -4.53 -34.96 -6.53
CA ALA A 35 -4.22 -34.58 -7.91
C ALA A 35 -5.13 -33.46 -8.49
N SER A 36 -6.33 -33.29 -7.96
CA SER A 36 -7.27 -32.21 -8.31
C SER A 36 -6.79 -30.82 -7.90
N ARG A 37 -5.98 -30.69 -6.83
CA ARG A 37 -5.34 -29.42 -6.42
C ARG A 37 -4.18 -29.03 -7.35
N CYS A 38 -3.39 -29.99 -7.85
CA CYS A 38 -2.28 -29.72 -8.76
C CYS A 38 -2.74 -29.25 -10.15
N VAL A 39 -3.81 -29.84 -10.70
CA VAL A 39 -4.30 -29.50 -12.05
C VAL A 39 -4.89 -28.10 -12.11
N LYS A 40 -5.64 -27.66 -11.06
CA LYS A 40 -6.15 -26.28 -10.96
C LYS A 40 -5.02 -25.24 -10.89
N ARG A 41 -3.90 -25.56 -10.22
CA ARG A 41 -2.73 -24.68 -10.09
C ARG A 41 -2.02 -24.43 -11.44
N CYS A 42 -1.93 -25.43 -12.31
CA CYS A 42 -1.28 -25.32 -13.62
C CYS A 42 -2.12 -24.60 -14.70
N GLU A 43 -3.46 -24.72 -14.71
CA GLU A 43 -4.29 -24.00 -15.70
C GLU A 43 -4.38 -22.49 -15.43
N VAL A 44 -4.33 -22.09 -14.16
CA VAL A 44 -4.29 -20.69 -13.71
C VAL A 44 -2.99 -20.00 -14.16
N ASP A 45 -1.87 -20.72 -14.09
CA ASP A 45 -0.54 -20.25 -14.50
C ASP A 45 -0.49 -19.85 -16.00
N ARG A 46 -1.21 -20.58 -16.86
CA ARG A 46 -1.29 -20.27 -18.30
C ARG A 46 -2.12 -19.03 -18.62
N ARG A 47 -3.21 -18.77 -17.90
CA ARG A 47 -4.06 -17.58 -18.14
C ARG A 47 -3.42 -16.30 -17.60
N LEU A 48 -2.74 -16.36 -16.44
CA LEU A 48 -1.97 -15.23 -15.90
C LEU A 48 -0.71 -14.95 -16.72
N GLY A 49 0.02 -15.99 -17.15
CA GLY A 49 1.22 -15.84 -17.99
C GLY A 49 0.97 -15.19 -19.36
N THR A 50 -0.28 -15.15 -19.84
CA THR A 50 -0.65 -14.46 -21.08
C THR A 50 -0.99 -12.98 -20.86
N ILE A 51 -1.44 -12.61 -19.64
CA ILE A 51 -1.73 -11.22 -19.25
C ILE A 51 -0.44 -10.47 -18.83
N LEU A 52 0.58 -11.20 -18.38
CA LEU A 52 1.85 -10.65 -17.90
C LEU A 52 2.86 -10.29 -18.99
N LYS A 53 2.53 -10.48 -20.28
CA LYS A 53 3.39 -10.00 -21.36
C LYS A 53 3.09 -8.51 -21.64
N GLU A 54 4.09 -7.67 -21.36
CA GLU A 54 4.22 -6.29 -21.85
C GLU A 54 3.38 -5.19 -21.15
N GLN A 55 3.20 -5.24 -19.83
CA GLN A 55 2.87 -4.02 -19.07
C GLN A 55 4.04 -3.61 -18.18
N GLU A 56 4.73 -2.55 -18.58
CA GLU A 56 5.74 -1.90 -17.75
C GLU A 56 5.06 -1.20 -16.56
N MET A 57 5.68 -1.25 -15.38
CA MET A 57 5.23 -0.51 -14.19
C MET A 57 5.58 0.98 -14.34
N ALA A 58 5.00 1.64 -15.32
CA ALA A 58 5.26 3.03 -15.66
C ALA A 58 3.96 3.84 -15.65
N SER A 59 4.07 5.12 -15.35
CA SER A 59 2.97 6.08 -15.51
C SER A 59 3.36 7.13 -16.53
N LEU A 60 2.41 7.52 -17.37
CA LEU A 60 2.63 8.59 -18.34
C LEU A 60 2.92 9.90 -17.60
N PRO A 61 3.90 10.70 -18.07
CA PRO A 61 4.19 11.99 -17.46
C PRO A 61 3.00 12.93 -17.64
N VAL A 62 2.66 13.66 -16.58
CA VAL A 62 1.61 14.69 -16.61
C VAL A 62 2.11 16.00 -16.00
N PRO A 63 1.51 17.14 -16.37
CA PRO A 63 1.91 18.44 -15.82
C PRO A 63 1.74 18.51 -14.30
N SER A 64 2.65 19.23 -13.63
CA SER A 64 2.51 19.50 -12.19
C SER A 64 1.30 20.39 -11.92
N VAL A 65 0.44 19.95 -11.01
CA VAL A 65 -0.78 20.68 -10.63
C VAL A 65 -0.42 21.93 -9.85
N GLN A 66 0.59 21.87 -8.97
CA GLN A 66 1.06 23.03 -8.23
C GLN A 66 1.58 24.13 -9.17
N ALA A 67 2.35 23.77 -10.20
CA ALA A 67 2.82 24.73 -11.20
C ALA A 67 1.66 25.32 -12.00
N MET A 68 0.64 24.51 -12.32
CA MET A 68 -0.55 24.96 -13.03
C MET A 68 -1.36 25.97 -12.22
N VAL A 69 -1.60 25.67 -10.93
CA VAL A 69 -2.31 26.58 -10.01
C VAL A 69 -1.53 27.88 -9.83
N ALA A 70 -0.20 27.82 -9.72
CA ALA A 70 0.64 29.02 -9.65
C ALA A 70 0.53 29.90 -10.90
N ALA A 71 0.31 29.31 -12.08
CA ALA A 71 0.18 30.04 -13.34
C ALA A 71 -1.23 30.60 -13.59
N THR A 72 -2.29 29.90 -13.17
CA THR A 72 -3.69 30.26 -13.49
C THR A 72 -4.47 30.83 -12.29
N GLY A 73 -3.87 30.84 -11.10
CA GLY A 73 -4.57 31.18 -9.85
C GLY A 73 -5.60 30.13 -9.42
N GLY A 74 -5.56 28.92 -10.00
CA GLY A 74 -6.46 27.81 -9.64
C GLY A 74 -7.91 27.97 -10.08
N ALA A 75 -8.22 28.96 -10.94
CA ALA A 75 -9.58 29.23 -11.42
C ALA A 75 -9.96 28.36 -12.63
N ASP A 76 -9.01 28.11 -13.54
CA ASP A 76 -9.21 27.33 -14.76
C ASP A 76 -8.74 25.89 -14.57
N VAL A 77 -9.69 24.98 -14.38
CA VAL A 77 -9.46 23.55 -14.15
C VAL A 77 -9.59 22.80 -15.48
N PRO A 78 -8.50 22.17 -16.00
CA PRO A 78 -8.58 21.51 -17.29
C PRO A 78 -9.57 20.33 -17.30
N PRO A 79 -10.18 19.99 -18.45
CA PRO A 79 -11.17 18.92 -18.55
C PRO A 79 -10.71 17.53 -18.07
N ARG A 80 -9.41 17.22 -18.10
CA ARG A 80 -8.86 15.96 -17.57
C ARG A 80 -8.97 15.85 -16.05
N TYR A 81 -9.13 16.94 -15.31
CA TYR A 81 -9.28 16.91 -13.85
C TYR A 81 -10.75 16.94 -13.40
N LEU A 82 -11.64 17.45 -14.25
CA LEU A 82 -13.06 17.58 -13.94
C LEU A 82 -13.75 16.22 -13.84
N ARG A 83 -14.42 15.99 -12.70
CA ARG A 83 -15.22 14.81 -12.39
C ARG A 83 -16.63 15.21 -11.95
N PRO A 84 -17.63 14.34 -12.13
CA PRO A 84 -18.93 14.52 -11.51
C PRO A 84 -18.77 14.60 -9.98
N ALA A 85 -19.51 15.50 -9.33
CA ALA A 85 -19.56 15.53 -7.88
C ALA A 85 -20.20 14.23 -7.36
N GLU A 86 -19.51 13.54 -6.46
CA GLU A 86 -20.06 12.38 -5.76
C GLU A 86 -20.65 12.81 -4.41
N ALA A 87 -21.79 12.23 -4.05
CA ALA A 87 -22.42 12.49 -2.77
C ALA A 87 -21.52 12.05 -1.60
N VAL A 88 -21.32 12.95 -0.64
CA VAL A 88 -20.74 12.67 0.67
C VAL A 88 -21.92 12.48 1.64
N ALA A 89 -21.80 11.58 2.62
CA ALA A 89 -22.84 11.39 3.62
C ALA A 89 -22.91 12.57 4.61
N GLY A 90 -23.43 13.71 4.15
CA GLY A 90 -23.64 14.92 4.95
C GLY A 90 -22.45 15.30 5.85
N ASP A 91 -22.75 15.88 7.02
CA ASP A 91 -21.76 16.25 8.03
C ASP A 91 -21.33 15.07 8.93
N SER A 92 -21.58 13.81 8.53
CA SER A 92 -21.29 12.65 9.37
C SER A 92 -19.81 12.28 9.28
N GLU A 93 -19.06 12.49 10.37
CA GLU A 93 -17.63 12.18 10.45
C GLU A 93 -17.36 10.69 10.69
N ALA A 94 -16.25 10.18 10.14
CA ALA A 94 -15.75 8.85 10.47
C ALA A 94 -15.08 8.87 11.86
N HIS A 95 -15.78 8.35 12.87
CA HIS A 95 -15.18 8.07 14.18
C HIS A 95 -14.37 6.78 14.16
N ILE A 96 -13.28 6.75 13.38
CA ILE A 96 -12.38 5.60 13.35
C ILE A 96 -11.73 5.39 14.74
N PRO A 97 -11.50 4.14 15.18
CA PRO A 97 -10.96 3.85 16.51
C PRO A 97 -9.62 4.54 16.78
N ILE A 98 -9.39 4.94 18.03
CA ILE A 98 -8.09 5.44 18.50
C ILE A 98 -7.41 4.32 19.28
N ILE A 99 -6.16 4.06 18.92
CA ILE A 99 -5.32 3.02 19.47
C ILE A 99 -4.10 3.64 20.15
N ASP A 100 -3.86 3.30 21.41
CA ASP A 100 -2.71 3.72 22.20
C ASP A 100 -1.56 2.72 22.03
N TYR A 101 -0.54 3.13 21.27
CA TYR A 101 0.57 2.25 20.92
C TYR A 101 1.43 1.82 22.13
N GLN A 102 1.65 2.71 23.10
CA GLN A 102 2.43 2.36 24.29
C GLN A 102 1.71 1.31 25.14
N ARG A 103 0.39 1.39 25.25
CA ARG A 103 -0.40 0.34 25.90
C ARG A 103 -0.31 -0.99 25.15
N LEU A 104 -0.37 -0.96 23.82
CA LEU A 104 -0.17 -2.17 23.00
C LEU A 104 1.20 -2.81 23.24
N LEU A 105 2.28 -2.02 23.27
CA LEU A 105 3.62 -2.53 23.53
C LEU A 105 3.72 -3.21 24.89
N LEU A 106 3.16 -2.58 25.94
CA LEU A 106 3.12 -3.16 27.28
C LEU A 106 2.34 -4.49 27.32
N GLU A 107 1.20 -4.58 26.62
CA GLU A 107 0.43 -5.82 26.52
C GLU A 107 1.19 -6.91 25.76
N LEU A 108 1.88 -6.56 24.68
CA LEU A 108 2.69 -7.47 23.86
C LEU A 108 3.91 -8.00 24.61
N GLU A 109 4.64 -7.13 25.31
CA GLU A 109 5.81 -7.49 26.14
C GLU A 109 5.43 -8.44 27.27
N LEU A 110 4.28 -8.19 27.91
CA LEU A 110 3.80 -9.01 29.02
C LEU A 110 3.02 -10.25 28.56
N ASP A 111 3.02 -10.50 27.25
CA ASP A 111 2.30 -11.56 26.57
C ASP A 111 0.81 -11.66 26.96
N ARG A 112 0.18 -10.54 27.27
CA ARG A 112 -1.25 -10.47 27.57
C ARG A 112 -2.07 -10.14 26.32
N HIS A 113 -3.31 -10.57 26.31
CA HIS A 113 -4.32 -10.09 25.36
C HIS A 113 -5.25 -9.15 26.13
N GLY A 114 -4.86 -7.87 26.21
CA GLY A 114 -5.58 -6.87 27.00
C GLY A 114 -6.64 -6.13 26.19
N GLU A 115 -7.12 -5.04 26.77
CA GLU A 115 -8.20 -4.23 26.18
C GLU A 115 -7.72 -3.52 24.91
N GLU A 116 -6.48 -3.04 24.89
CA GLU A 116 -5.97 -2.29 23.74
C GLU A 116 -5.74 -3.23 22.55
N SER A 117 -5.21 -4.43 22.80
CA SER A 117 -5.07 -5.47 21.77
C SER A 117 -6.43 -5.87 21.18
N ALA A 118 -7.45 -6.04 22.02
CA ALA A 118 -8.82 -6.33 21.57
C ALA A 118 -9.42 -5.17 20.75
N ARG A 119 -9.15 -3.91 21.14
CA ARG A 119 -9.59 -2.73 20.40
C ARG A 119 -8.93 -2.65 19.02
N LEU A 120 -7.63 -2.94 18.93
CA LEU A 120 -6.92 -3.04 17.65
C LEU A 120 -7.55 -4.13 16.77
N HIS A 121 -7.84 -5.31 17.33
CA HIS A 121 -8.46 -6.40 16.60
C HIS A 121 -9.80 -5.99 15.97
N GLY A 122 -10.69 -5.39 16.77
CA GLY A 122 -11.97 -4.88 16.28
C GLY A 122 -11.81 -3.76 15.24
N ALA A 123 -10.84 -2.85 15.43
CA ALA A 123 -10.56 -1.81 14.45
C ALA A 123 -10.15 -2.39 13.08
N CYS A 124 -9.29 -3.41 13.07
CA CYS A 124 -8.86 -4.07 11.84
C CYS A 124 -10.00 -4.85 11.14
N GLN A 125 -10.93 -5.43 11.91
CA GLN A 125 -12.07 -6.19 11.38
C GLN A 125 -13.19 -5.29 10.85
N ASP A 126 -13.58 -4.28 11.62
CA ASP A 126 -14.81 -3.52 11.38
C ASP A 126 -14.58 -2.22 10.59
N TRP A 127 -13.38 -1.68 10.68
CA TRP A 127 -13.04 -0.37 10.12
C TRP A 127 -11.91 -0.42 9.12
N GLY A 128 -10.93 -1.33 9.26
CA GLY A 128 -9.73 -1.33 8.43
C GLY A 128 -8.85 -0.09 8.55
N PHE A 129 -9.23 0.84 9.45
CA PHE A 129 -8.63 2.14 9.70
C PHE A 129 -8.67 2.43 11.20
N PHE A 130 -7.62 3.06 11.71
CA PHE A 130 -7.55 3.56 13.08
C PHE A 130 -6.54 4.71 13.19
N GLN A 131 -6.59 5.45 14.29
CA GLN A 131 -5.59 6.46 14.62
C GLN A 131 -4.67 5.95 15.71
N LEU A 132 -3.37 6.07 15.50
CA LEU A 132 -2.35 5.60 16.43
C LEU A 132 -1.78 6.79 17.21
N VAL A 133 -2.03 6.83 18.51
CA VAL A 133 -1.49 7.82 19.44
C VAL A 133 -0.39 7.20 20.31
N ASN A 134 0.40 8.03 20.98
CA ASN A 134 1.52 7.58 21.81
C ASN A 134 2.46 6.61 21.06
N HIS A 135 2.65 6.82 19.75
CA HIS A 135 3.29 5.90 18.81
C HIS A 135 4.81 5.73 19.00
N SER A 136 5.40 6.34 20.02
CA SER A 136 6.84 6.27 20.37
C SER A 136 7.84 6.76 19.30
N VAL A 137 7.40 7.12 18.08
CA VAL A 137 8.21 7.90 17.14
C VAL A 137 8.54 9.26 17.77
N PRO A 138 9.83 9.64 17.87
CA PRO A 138 10.22 10.91 18.49
C PRO A 138 9.63 12.14 17.77
N ASP A 139 9.16 13.10 18.55
CA ASP A 139 8.56 14.33 18.03
C ASP A 139 9.49 15.09 17.08
N ASP A 140 10.81 15.13 17.37
CA ASP A 140 11.78 15.78 16.51
C ASP A 140 11.87 15.15 15.12
N VAL A 141 11.67 13.83 15.02
CA VAL A 141 11.66 13.09 13.75
C VAL A 141 10.40 13.42 12.96
N VAL A 142 9.24 13.41 13.62
CA VAL A 142 7.94 13.74 12.98
C VAL A 142 7.94 15.19 12.48
N GLU A 143 8.32 16.14 13.32
CA GLU A 143 8.34 17.56 12.97
C GLU A 143 9.40 17.88 11.91
N SER A 144 10.57 17.24 11.96
CA SER A 144 11.57 17.36 10.89
C SER A 144 11.04 16.82 9.56
N MET A 145 10.29 15.72 9.56
CA MET A 145 9.72 15.17 8.33
C MET A 145 8.68 16.13 7.73
N LYS A 146 7.79 16.69 8.57
CA LYS A 146 6.83 17.71 8.14
C LYS A 146 7.52 18.91 7.53
N ALA A 147 8.50 19.48 8.24
CA ALA A 147 9.25 20.64 7.79
C ALA A 147 9.98 20.38 6.47
N ASN A 148 10.65 19.23 6.32
CA ASN A 148 11.39 18.91 5.10
C ASN A 148 10.47 18.75 3.89
N ILE A 149 9.28 18.16 4.06
CA ILE A 149 8.31 17.99 2.97
C ILE A 149 7.71 19.32 2.56
N GLN A 150 7.32 20.16 3.52
CA GLN A 150 6.85 21.51 3.25
C GLN A 150 7.90 22.30 2.46
N GLN A 151 9.15 22.31 2.95
CA GLN A 151 10.25 22.99 2.27
C GLN A 151 10.50 22.42 0.88
N PHE A 152 10.49 21.10 0.69
CA PHE A 152 10.66 20.47 -0.62
C PHE A 152 9.59 20.95 -1.61
N PHE A 153 8.30 20.93 -1.25
CA PHE A 153 7.24 21.36 -2.17
C PHE A 153 7.22 22.88 -2.41
N GLN A 154 7.81 23.68 -1.51
CA GLN A 154 8.03 25.12 -1.70
C GLN A 154 9.23 25.44 -2.61
N LEU A 155 10.08 24.47 -2.94
CA LEU A 155 11.19 24.70 -3.86
C LEU A 155 10.70 25.12 -5.25
N PRO A 156 11.51 25.89 -6.01
CA PRO A 156 11.23 26.19 -7.41
C PRO A 156 10.95 24.92 -8.23
N ALA A 157 10.05 25.01 -9.20
CA ALA A 157 9.68 23.87 -10.04
C ALA A 157 10.89 23.22 -10.72
N GLU A 158 11.85 24.03 -11.21
CA GLU A 158 13.08 23.52 -11.82
C GLU A 158 13.95 22.74 -10.83
N THR A 159 13.98 23.13 -9.56
CA THR A 159 14.69 22.37 -8.52
C THR A 159 14.02 21.04 -8.25
N LYS A 160 12.68 20.99 -8.16
CA LYS A 160 11.93 19.74 -7.97
C LYS A 160 12.05 18.79 -9.16
N LYS A 161 12.09 19.32 -10.40
CA LYS A 161 12.27 18.55 -11.63
C LYS A 161 13.58 17.77 -11.68
N ARG A 162 14.63 18.18 -10.95
CA ARG A 162 15.87 17.38 -10.78
C ARG A 162 15.61 15.99 -10.20
N PHE A 163 14.51 15.82 -9.48
CA PHE A 163 14.08 14.57 -8.87
C PHE A 163 12.90 13.93 -9.60
N ALA A 164 12.54 14.41 -10.79
CA ALA A 164 11.38 13.91 -11.55
C ALA A 164 11.44 12.41 -11.79
N GLN A 165 10.31 11.72 -11.97
CA GLN A 165 10.31 10.33 -12.44
C GLN A 165 10.99 10.22 -13.82
N GLU A 166 11.69 9.10 -14.04
CA GLU A 166 12.21 8.70 -15.35
C GLU A 166 11.25 7.71 -16.02
N GLU A 167 11.35 7.55 -17.34
CA GLU A 167 10.59 6.53 -18.06
C GLU A 167 10.86 5.14 -17.47
N GLY A 168 9.78 4.37 -17.23
CA GLY A 168 9.87 3.06 -16.58
C GLY A 168 10.16 3.08 -15.07
N GLN A 169 10.23 4.26 -14.42
CA GLN A 169 10.51 4.39 -12.99
C GLN A 169 9.28 4.85 -12.20
N LEU A 170 9.01 4.17 -11.09
CA LEU A 170 7.98 4.57 -10.12
C LEU A 170 8.46 5.68 -9.17
N GLU A 171 9.76 5.73 -8.89
CA GLU A 171 10.36 6.68 -7.94
C GLU A 171 10.55 8.07 -8.56
N GLY A 172 10.44 9.09 -7.72
CA GLY A 172 10.66 10.49 -8.08
C GLY A 172 9.45 11.38 -7.93
N TYR A 173 9.65 12.63 -8.30
CA TYR A 173 8.63 13.67 -8.37
C TYR A 173 7.81 13.52 -9.64
N GLY A 174 6.50 13.37 -9.52
CA GLY A 174 5.62 13.16 -10.67
C GLY A 174 4.26 12.64 -10.24
N GLN A 175 3.77 11.62 -10.94
CA GLN A 175 2.47 11.00 -10.71
C GLN A 175 2.55 9.48 -10.88
N LEU A 176 1.61 8.78 -10.27
CA LEU A 176 1.47 7.33 -10.43
C LEU A 176 0.05 7.00 -10.92
N PHE A 177 -0.11 5.83 -11.51
CA PHE A 177 -1.38 5.28 -12.01
C PHE A 177 -2.00 6.06 -13.19
N VAL A 178 -1.17 6.67 -14.03
CA VAL A 178 -1.60 7.29 -15.30
C VAL A 178 -1.28 6.34 -16.45
N VAL A 179 -2.29 5.65 -16.97
CA VAL A 179 -2.10 4.58 -17.97
C VAL A 179 -2.57 4.95 -19.37
N SER A 180 -3.24 6.10 -19.56
CA SER A 180 -3.68 6.58 -20.88
C SER A 180 -3.82 8.11 -20.95
N ASP A 181 -3.74 8.67 -22.16
CA ASP A 181 -3.87 10.11 -22.42
C ASP A 181 -5.29 10.67 -22.27
N ASP A 182 -6.31 9.82 -22.31
CA ASP A 182 -7.72 10.16 -22.11
C ASP A 182 -8.16 10.00 -20.64
N GLN A 183 -7.32 9.41 -19.79
CA GLN A 183 -7.62 9.20 -18.37
C GLN A 183 -7.86 10.52 -17.64
N LYS A 184 -8.82 10.50 -16.71
CA LYS A 184 -8.97 11.54 -15.69
C LYS A 184 -7.78 11.55 -14.73
N LEU A 185 -7.29 12.73 -14.40
CA LEU A 185 -6.13 12.93 -13.54
C LEU A 185 -6.57 13.33 -12.13
N ASP A 186 -5.64 13.16 -11.20
CA ASP A 186 -5.77 13.56 -9.81
C ASP A 186 -5.18 14.96 -9.61
N TRP A 187 -5.82 15.79 -8.80
CA TRP A 187 -5.42 17.16 -8.46
C TRP A 187 -4.39 17.16 -7.33
N ALA A 188 -3.21 16.63 -7.63
CA ALA A 188 -2.10 16.54 -6.70
C ALA A 188 -0.77 16.65 -7.45
N ASP A 189 0.30 16.79 -6.69
CA ASP A 189 1.66 16.39 -7.07
C ASP A 189 2.18 15.42 -6.01
N MET A 190 3.07 14.49 -6.38
CA MET A 190 3.67 13.58 -5.40
C MET A 190 5.16 13.34 -5.63
N LEU A 191 5.84 12.98 -4.55
CA LEU A 191 7.18 12.41 -4.53
C LEU A 191 7.08 10.98 -3.98
N PHE A 192 7.51 9.99 -4.75
CA PHE A 192 7.50 8.58 -4.35
C PHE A 192 8.93 8.04 -4.23
N LEU A 193 9.25 7.39 -3.12
CA LEU A 193 10.61 6.93 -2.83
C LEU A 193 10.59 5.55 -2.15
N TYR A 194 11.49 4.65 -2.56
CA TYR A 194 11.79 3.47 -1.76
C TYR A 194 12.79 3.81 -0.65
N ALA A 195 12.53 3.31 0.55
CA ALA A 195 13.36 3.55 1.74
C ALA A 195 13.85 2.28 2.43
N GLN A 196 13.12 1.18 2.35
CA GLN A 196 13.61 -0.12 2.80
C GLN A 196 13.42 -1.19 1.72
N PRO A 197 14.33 -2.17 1.63
CA PRO A 197 15.63 -2.20 2.32
C PRO A 197 16.63 -1.19 1.71
N PRO A 198 17.73 -0.81 2.39
CA PRO A 198 18.61 0.27 1.95
C PRO A 198 19.26 0.05 0.58
N GLU A 199 19.49 -1.21 0.19
CA GLU A 199 20.12 -1.56 -1.08
C GLU A 199 19.23 -1.24 -2.29
N ARG A 200 17.92 -1.01 -2.08
CA ARG A 200 16.98 -0.60 -3.13
C ARG A 200 16.86 0.91 -3.28
N ARG A 201 17.46 1.69 -2.38
CA ARG A 201 17.38 3.15 -2.44
C ARG A 201 18.11 3.67 -3.67
N LYS A 202 17.40 4.42 -4.50
CA LYS A 202 18.01 5.15 -5.60
C LYS A 202 18.22 6.60 -5.18
N THR A 203 19.43 6.91 -4.72
CA THR A 203 19.82 8.22 -4.17
C THR A 203 19.56 9.39 -5.13
N ARG A 204 19.49 9.13 -6.44
CA ARG A 204 19.16 10.11 -7.47
C ARG A 204 17.75 10.71 -7.29
N PHE A 205 16.79 9.93 -6.81
CA PHE A 205 15.41 10.41 -6.58
C PHE A 205 15.26 11.08 -5.21
N TRP A 206 16.15 10.78 -4.27
CA TRP A 206 16.10 11.33 -2.93
C TRP A 206 16.55 12.80 -2.94
N PRO A 207 15.68 13.76 -2.59
CA PRO A 207 16.03 15.18 -2.56
C PRO A 207 17.27 15.46 -1.71
N ASP A 208 18.17 16.28 -2.25
CA ASP A 208 19.32 16.85 -1.53
C ASP A 208 18.98 18.22 -0.91
N GLN A 209 17.78 18.73 -1.19
CA GLN A 209 17.23 19.97 -0.69
C GLN A 209 15.80 19.73 -0.19
N PRO A 210 15.49 20.10 1.06
CA PRO A 210 16.40 20.63 2.08
C PRO A 210 17.54 19.67 2.46
N ALA A 211 18.68 20.19 2.93
CA ALA A 211 19.89 19.40 3.17
C ALA A 211 19.69 18.24 4.15
N THR A 212 18.72 18.39 5.05
CA THR A 212 18.32 17.40 6.06
C THR A 212 17.33 16.35 5.56
N PHE A 213 16.83 16.46 4.32
CA PHE A 213 15.75 15.60 3.80
C PHE A 213 16.13 14.12 3.90
N ARG A 214 17.31 13.74 3.38
CA ARG A 214 17.73 12.33 3.29
C ARG A 214 17.92 11.70 4.67
N SER A 215 18.63 12.38 5.57
CA SER A 215 18.85 11.86 6.93
C SER A 215 17.56 11.82 7.74
N THR A 216 16.64 12.77 7.53
CA THR A 216 15.34 12.76 8.18
C THR A 216 14.46 11.61 7.68
N LEU A 217 14.39 11.41 6.36
CA LEU A 217 13.64 10.30 5.78
C LEU A 217 14.18 8.95 6.24
N ASP A 218 15.50 8.80 6.37
CA ASP A 218 16.12 7.58 6.91
C ASP A 218 15.74 7.32 8.38
N ARG A 219 15.85 8.33 9.26
CA ARG A 219 15.42 8.23 10.66
C ARG A 219 13.93 7.92 10.80
N TYR A 220 13.10 8.62 10.01
CA TYR A 220 11.65 8.44 9.99
C TYR A 220 11.26 7.05 9.48
N SER A 221 11.94 6.57 8.43
CA SER A 221 11.79 5.21 7.88
C SER A 221 12.05 4.14 8.93
N GLY A 222 13.17 4.24 9.66
CA GLY A 222 13.49 3.30 10.75
C GLY A 222 12.44 3.29 11.84
N ALA A 223 12.06 4.48 12.35
CA ALA A 223 11.08 4.58 13.42
C ALA A 223 9.69 4.05 13.03
N LEU A 224 9.24 4.27 11.79
CA LEU A 224 7.97 3.70 11.30
C LEU A 224 8.05 2.19 11.07
N LYS A 225 9.23 1.66 10.70
CA LYS A 225 9.42 0.21 10.55
C LYS A 225 9.20 -0.50 11.89
N ASP A 226 9.79 0.01 12.98
CA ASP A 226 9.61 -0.53 14.33
C ASP A 226 8.14 -0.53 14.78
N VAL A 227 7.41 0.56 14.46
CA VAL A 227 5.97 0.65 14.73
C VAL A 227 5.20 -0.38 13.91
N SER A 228 5.49 -0.49 12.61
CA SER A 228 4.80 -1.44 11.74
C SER A 228 5.03 -2.90 12.16
N ASP A 229 6.25 -3.26 12.55
CA ASP A 229 6.60 -4.62 12.96
C ASP A 229 5.86 -5.01 14.25
N SER A 230 5.80 -4.09 15.22
CA SER A 230 5.09 -4.30 16.49
C SER A 230 3.58 -4.43 16.30
N LEU A 231 3.00 -3.63 15.38
CA LEU A 231 1.59 -3.74 15.00
C LEU A 231 1.31 -5.08 14.33
N LEU A 232 2.13 -5.52 13.35
CA LEU A 232 1.97 -6.81 12.67
C LEU A 232 2.10 -7.99 13.64
N ALA A 233 3.04 -7.92 14.59
CA ALA A 233 3.21 -8.94 15.64
C ALA A 233 1.96 -9.04 16.55
N THR A 234 1.41 -7.91 16.96
CA THR A 234 0.18 -7.85 17.76
C THR A 234 -1.02 -8.37 16.97
N MET A 235 -1.13 -7.98 15.70
CA MET A 235 -2.16 -8.44 14.77
C MET A 235 -2.14 -9.95 14.57
N ALA A 236 -0.95 -10.55 14.43
CA ALA A 236 -0.79 -12.00 14.34
C ALA A 236 -1.29 -12.69 15.63
N LYS A 237 -0.90 -12.18 16.80
CA LYS A 237 -1.37 -12.71 18.09
C LYS A 237 -2.89 -12.63 18.24
N ASN A 238 -3.49 -11.50 17.86
CA ASN A 238 -4.94 -11.32 17.88
C ASN A 238 -5.69 -12.30 16.97
N LEU A 239 -5.04 -12.78 15.91
CA LEU A 239 -5.57 -13.81 15.01
C LEU A 239 -5.32 -15.24 15.52
N GLY A 240 -4.76 -15.40 16.74
CA GLY A 240 -4.39 -16.71 17.29
C GLY A 240 -3.12 -17.30 16.70
N LEU A 241 -2.32 -16.50 15.99
CA LEU A 241 -1.06 -16.93 15.39
C LEU A 241 0.12 -16.66 16.33
N LYS A 242 1.28 -17.25 16.01
CA LYS A 242 2.54 -16.81 16.61
C LYS A 242 2.84 -15.39 16.16
N ARG A 243 3.42 -14.58 17.05
CA ARG A 243 3.73 -13.16 16.77
C ARG A 243 4.65 -13.01 15.55
N GLU A 244 5.49 -14.00 15.30
CA GLU A 244 6.46 -14.04 14.22
C GLU A 244 5.83 -14.37 12.86
N THR A 245 4.66 -15.01 12.80
CA THR A 245 4.10 -15.56 11.55
C THR A 245 3.97 -14.53 10.42
N ILE A 246 3.56 -13.31 10.74
CA ILE A 246 3.47 -12.21 9.76
C ILE A 246 4.79 -11.42 9.68
N ALA A 247 5.45 -11.21 10.83
CA ALA A 247 6.69 -10.43 10.90
C ALA A 247 7.86 -11.08 10.14
N GLU A 248 7.97 -12.42 10.16
CA GLU A 248 8.99 -13.17 9.43
C GLU A 248 8.89 -12.95 7.92
N LYS A 249 7.67 -12.76 7.40
CA LYS A 249 7.42 -12.40 5.99
C LYS A 249 7.82 -10.97 5.64
N CYS A 250 8.24 -10.16 6.61
CA CYS A 250 8.56 -8.74 6.48
C CYS A 250 9.99 -8.43 6.96
N THR A 251 10.83 -9.46 7.19
CA THR A 251 12.18 -9.32 7.73
C THR A 251 13.06 -8.43 6.84
N ARG A 252 12.93 -8.59 5.52
CA ARG A 252 13.56 -7.75 4.49
C ARG A 252 12.50 -6.95 3.71
N GLY A 253 11.39 -6.66 4.39
CA GLY A 253 10.19 -6.10 3.79
C GLY A 253 10.47 -4.76 3.13
N MET A 254 9.81 -4.54 1.99
CA MET A 254 9.95 -3.28 1.28
C MET A 254 9.16 -2.18 1.98
N GLN A 255 9.74 -0.99 2.08
CA GLN A 255 9.05 0.21 2.55
C GLN A 255 9.19 1.31 1.51
N SER A 256 8.07 1.94 1.17
CA SER A 256 8.03 3.11 0.30
C SER A 256 7.29 4.27 0.95
N PHE A 257 7.57 5.46 0.46
CA PHE A 257 6.95 6.69 0.90
C PHE A 257 6.31 7.39 -0.29
N ARG A 258 5.08 7.89 -0.11
CA ARG A 258 4.43 8.84 -1.00
C ARG A 258 4.17 10.13 -0.25
N MET A 259 4.94 11.16 -0.55
CA MET A 259 4.68 12.52 -0.09
C MET A 259 3.71 13.17 -1.07
N ASN A 260 2.55 13.63 -0.60
CA ASN A 260 1.50 14.21 -1.43
C ASN A 260 1.38 15.71 -1.15
N TYR A 261 1.21 16.48 -2.22
CA TYR A 261 0.85 17.89 -2.19
C TYR A 261 -0.43 18.09 -2.98
N TYR A 262 -1.47 18.62 -2.34
CA TYR A 262 -2.75 18.93 -2.96
C TYR A 262 -2.90 20.45 -3.03
N PRO A 263 -2.67 21.09 -4.18
CA PRO A 263 -2.86 22.53 -4.31
C PRO A 263 -4.34 22.91 -4.11
N PRO A 264 -4.64 24.12 -3.60
CA PRO A 264 -6.03 24.56 -3.47
C PRO A 264 -6.73 24.65 -4.85
N CYS A 265 -8.04 24.44 -4.87
CA CYS A 265 -8.83 24.49 -6.09
C CYS A 265 -10.18 25.16 -5.87
N ALA A 266 -10.44 26.28 -6.55
CA ALA A 266 -11.71 26.99 -6.41
C ALA A 266 -12.95 26.15 -6.80
N GLN A 267 -12.75 25.08 -7.58
CA GLN A 267 -13.77 24.10 -7.97
C GLN A 267 -13.50 22.74 -7.31
N ALA A 268 -13.12 22.74 -6.02
CA ALA A 268 -12.75 21.56 -5.24
C ALA A 268 -13.79 20.42 -5.33
N GLU A 269 -15.07 20.75 -5.47
CA GLU A 269 -16.18 19.80 -5.62
C GLU A 269 -16.19 19.05 -6.97
N LYS A 270 -15.41 19.51 -7.94
CA LYS A 270 -15.31 18.94 -9.30
C LYS A 270 -13.98 18.25 -9.56
N VAL A 271 -13.07 18.22 -8.59
CA VAL A 271 -11.78 17.54 -8.70
C VAL A 271 -11.62 16.55 -7.54
N ILE A 272 -10.65 15.66 -7.66
CA ILE A 272 -10.26 14.78 -6.56
C ILE A 272 -8.76 14.88 -6.39
N GLY A 273 -8.29 14.94 -5.14
CA GLY A 273 -6.86 14.99 -4.84
C GLY A 273 -6.18 13.64 -5.06
N LEU A 274 -6.83 12.55 -4.64
CA LEU A 274 -6.41 11.18 -4.91
C LEU A 274 -7.64 10.31 -5.15
N SER A 275 -7.66 9.63 -6.29
CA SER A 275 -8.78 8.78 -6.72
C SER A 275 -9.14 7.69 -5.70
N PRO A 276 -10.43 7.26 -5.64
CA PRO A 276 -10.85 6.12 -4.83
C PRO A 276 -10.02 4.85 -5.07
N HIS A 277 -9.45 4.29 -4.01
CA HIS A 277 -8.61 3.08 -4.07
C HIS A 277 -8.56 2.35 -2.73
N SER A 278 -8.10 1.09 -2.75
CA SER A 278 -7.49 0.42 -1.60
C SER A 278 -5.97 0.34 -1.77
N ASP A 279 -5.24 0.24 -0.66
CA ASP A 279 -3.79 0.14 -0.69
C ASP A 279 -3.34 -1.30 -0.95
N ALA A 280 -2.37 -1.50 -1.83
CA ALA A 280 -1.86 -2.84 -2.17
C ALA A 280 -1.12 -3.55 -1.02
N ASN A 281 -0.64 -2.82 -0.01
CA ASN A 281 0.39 -3.26 0.91
C ASN A 281 -0.15 -4.08 2.11
N LEU A 282 0.65 -4.23 3.17
CA LEU A 282 0.17 -4.78 4.45
C LEU A 282 -0.45 -3.69 5.33
N LEU A 283 0.34 -2.65 5.60
CA LEU A 283 -0.04 -1.52 6.44
C LEU A 283 0.44 -0.20 5.84
N THR A 284 -0.44 0.78 5.82
CA THR A 284 -0.10 2.18 5.52
C THR A 284 -0.14 3.00 6.79
N LEU A 285 0.91 3.78 7.06
CA LEU A 285 0.97 4.77 8.13
C LEU A 285 1.00 6.17 7.50
N VAL A 286 -0.06 6.95 7.71
CA VAL A 286 -0.23 8.28 7.14
C VAL A 286 -0.01 9.35 8.20
N LEU A 287 0.93 10.24 7.93
CA LEU A 287 1.11 11.51 8.63
C LEU A 287 0.41 12.62 7.86
N GLN A 288 -0.52 13.32 8.51
CA GLN A 288 -1.02 14.58 8.00
C GLN A 288 -0.04 15.70 8.39
N VAL A 289 0.47 16.43 7.40
CA VAL A 289 1.59 17.37 7.59
C VAL A 289 1.11 18.74 8.06
N ASN A 290 -0.05 19.19 7.57
CA ASN A 290 -0.66 20.46 7.95
C ASN A 290 -2.11 20.26 8.44
N HIS A 291 -2.78 21.33 8.84
CA HIS A 291 -4.09 21.23 9.49
C HIS A 291 -5.26 20.95 8.52
N VAL A 292 -5.01 21.01 7.20
CA VAL A 292 -6.04 20.91 6.16
C VAL A 292 -6.55 19.47 6.01
N GLN A 293 -7.86 19.31 6.13
CA GLN A 293 -8.53 18.00 6.04
C GLN A 293 -8.65 17.55 4.58
N GLY A 294 -8.83 16.24 4.37
CA GLY A 294 -9.05 15.74 3.01
C GLY A 294 -9.18 14.23 2.88
N LEU A 295 -8.75 13.44 3.86
CA LEU A 295 -8.94 11.99 3.81
C LEU A 295 -10.43 11.65 4.00
N GLN A 296 -10.95 10.81 3.11
CA GLN A 296 -12.28 10.22 3.23
C GLN A 296 -12.19 8.70 3.07
N ILE A 297 -12.91 7.96 3.91
CA ILE A 297 -13.02 6.50 3.81
C ILE A 297 -14.43 6.12 3.39
N LYS A 298 -14.58 5.02 2.65
CA LYS A 298 -15.87 4.53 2.20
C LYS A 298 -16.42 3.53 3.18
N ARG A 299 -17.63 3.78 3.69
CA ARG A 299 -18.33 2.86 4.60
C ARG A 299 -19.81 2.83 4.27
N ASN A 300 -20.39 1.63 4.18
CA ASN A 300 -21.81 1.41 3.87
C ASN A 300 -22.27 2.20 2.62
N GLY A 301 -21.43 2.23 1.58
CA GLY A 301 -21.70 2.94 0.33
C GLY A 301 -21.51 4.46 0.39
N SER A 302 -21.12 5.02 1.54
CA SER A 302 -20.97 6.46 1.76
C SER A 302 -19.52 6.87 2.03
N TRP A 303 -19.13 8.05 1.55
CA TRP A 303 -17.86 8.68 1.89
C TRP A 303 -17.96 9.41 3.23
N LEU A 304 -17.06 9.08 4.17
CA LEU A 304 -16.98 9.69 5.49
C LEU A 304 -15.62 10.38 5.68
N PRO A 305 -15.58 11.67 6.04
CA PRO A 305 -14.33 12.38 6.32
C PRO A 305 -13.67 11.84 7.59
N VAL A 306 -12.34 11.71 7.55
CA VAL A 306 -11.52 11.35 8.72
C VAL A 306 -10.89 12.61 9.27
N LYS A 307 -11.09 12.86 10.57
CA LYS A 307 -10.46 13.95 11.29
C LYS A 307 -9.27 13.43 12.10
N PRO A 308 -8.02 13.75 11.73
CA PRO A 308 -6.85 13.33 12.46
C PRO A 308 -6.82 13.92 13.88
N VAL A 309 -6.51 13.08 14.85
CA VAL A 309 -6.11 13.47 16.19
C VAL A 309 -4.74 14.16 16.09
N PRO A 310 -4.55 15.32 16.72
CA PRO A 310 -3.25 15.99 16.72
C PRO A 310 -2.13 15.06 17.18
N GLY A 311 -1.06 14.97 16.39
CA GLY A 311 0.09 14.11 16.68
C GLY A 311 -0.13 12.62 16.45
N ALA A 312 -1.28 12.19 15.91
CA ALA A 312 -1.51 10.79 15.58
C ALA A 312 -1.08 10.45 14.15
N PHE A 313 -0.76 9.17 13.92
CA PHE A 313 -0.78 8.59 12.58
C PHE A 313 -2.16 8.02 12.29
N ILE A 314 -2.63 8.15 11.05
CA ILE A 314 -3.75 7.35 10.56
C ILE A 314 -3.16 6.07 9.97
N VAL A 315 -3.65 4.92 10.42
CA VAL A 315 -3.17 3.61 9.98
C VAL A 315 -4.30 2.88 9.27
N ASN A 316 -4.01 2.23 8.15
CA ASN A 316 -4.96 1.37 7.46
C ASN A 316 -4.36 0.05 7.01
N ILE A 317 -5.23 -0.94 6.94
CA ILE A 317 -4.97 -2.28 6.41
C ILE A 317 -4.94 -2.21 4.90
N GLY A 318 -3.93 -2.83 4.29
CA GLY A 318 -3.84 -3.00 2.85
C GLY A 318 -4.30 -4.38 2.37
N ASP A 319 -4.42 -4.51 1.05
CA ASP A 319 -4.94 -5.65 0.33
C ASP A 319 -4.15 -6.94 0.61
N MET A 320 -2.82 -6.86 0.72
CA MET A 320 -2.01 -8.05 1.04
C MET A 320 -2.31 -8.58 2.44
N LEU A 321 -2.57 -7.71 3.42
CA LEU A 321 -2.92 -8.15 4.78
C LEU A 321 -4.36 -8.67 4.84
N GLU A 322 -5.30 -8.09 4.07
CA GLU A 322 -6.63 -8.69 3.88
C GLU A 322 -6.50 -10.11 3.30
N VAL A 323 -5.66 -10.30 2.27
CA VAL A 323 -5.41 -11.62 1.66
C VAL A 323 -4.77 -12.59 2.65
N PHE A 324 -3.70 -12.20 3.35
CA PHE A 324 -3.04 -13.05 4.36
C PHE A 324 -4.01 -13.52 5.43
N THR A 325 -4.91 -12.66 5.88
CA THR A 325 -5.86 -12.98 6.95
C THR A 325 -7.12 -13.71 6.46
N ASN A 326 -7.17 -14.09 5.18
CA ASN A 326 -8.33 -14.65 4.50
C ASN A 326 -9.60 -13.77 4.67
N GLY A 327 -9.42 -12.45 4.64
CA GLY A 327 -10.52 -11.48 4.76
C GLY A 327 -10.97 -11.16 6.18
N ARG A 328 -10.28 -11.66 7.22
CA ARG A 328 -10.61 -11.32 8.62
C ARG A 328 -10.34 -9.86 8.92
N TYR A 329 -9.22 -9.31 8.45
CA TYR A 329 -8.98 -7.86 8.46
C TYR A 329 -9.34 -7.25 7.11
N ARG A 330 -9.86 -6.02 7.14
CA ARG A 330 -10.45 -5.39 5.95
C ARG A 330 -9.60 -4.25 5.45
N SER A 331 -9.18 -4.33 4.20
CA SER A 331 -8.68 -3.20 3.42
C SER A 331 -9.87 -2.35 2.96
N ILE A 332 -9.83 -1.04 3.19
CA ILE A 332 -10.99 -0.16 2.93
C ILE A 332 -10.69 0.84 1.82
N GLU A 333 -11.67 0.99 0.94
CA GLU A 333 -11.65 1.98 -0.13
C GLU A 333 -11.64 3.39 0.48
N HIS A 334 -10.69 4.22 0.06
CA HIS A 334 -10.50 5.57 0.56
C HIS A 334 -10.07 6.51 -0.59
N ARG A 335 -10.19 7.82 -0.35
CA ARG A 335 -9.82 8.87 -1.32
C ARG A 335 -9.31 10.12 -0.59
N ALA A 336 -8.67 11.03 -1.33
CA ALA A 336 -8.34 12.36 -0.82
C ALA A 336 -9.08 13.45 -1.60
N VAL A 337 -9.78 14.33 -0.90
CA VAL A 337 -10.40 15.54 -1.47
C VAL A 337 -9.48 16.75 -1.33
N VAL A 338 -9.77 17.80 -2.09
CA VAL A 338 -9.01 19.05 -2.14
C VAL A 338 -9.77 20.14 -1.38
N ASP A 339 -9.04 21.04 -0.74
CA ASP A 339 -9.62 22.21 -0.09
C ASP A 339 -9.67 23.41 -1.09
N PRO A 340 -10.71 24.25 -1.05
CA PRO A 340 -10.84 25.35 -2.00
C PRO A 340 -9.86 26.51 -1.78
N LYS A 341 -9.22 26.61 -0.62
CA LYS A 341 -8.46 27.79 -0.19
C LYS A 341 -7.04 27.47 0.22
N GLU A 342 -6.80 26.32 0.84
CA GLU A 342 -5.51 25.98 1.41
C GLU A 342 -4.94 24.70 0.79
N GLU A 343 -3.62 24.63 0.63
CA GLU A 343 -2.97 23.40 0.21
C GLU A 343 -3.03 22.35 1.32
N ARG A 344 -3.09 21.07 0.95
CA ARG A 344 -2.96 19.96 1.88
C ARG A 344 -1.67 19.19 1.62
N LEU A 345 -0.99 18.76 2.69
CA LEU A 345 0.16 17.88 2.59
C LEU A 345 0.00 16.62 3.45
N SER A 346 0.44 15.48 2.94
CA SER A 346 0.51 14.23 3.71
C SER A 346 1.71 13.37 3.31
N VAL A 347 2.10 12.48 4.22
CA VAL A 347 3.13 11.47 4.01
C VAL A 347 2.50 10.10 4.26
N ALA A 348 2.45 9.25 3.25
CA ALA A 348 2.05 7.86 3.43
C ALA A 348 3.28 6.96 3.39
N ALA A 349 3.47 6.14 4.41
CA ALA A 349 4.49 5.10 4.48
C ALA A 349 3.83 3.74 4.27
N PHE A 350 4.21 3.04 3.21
CA PHE A 350 3.64 1.76 2.82
C PHE A 350 4.59 0.63 3.22
N HIS A 351 4.09 -0.35 3.96
CA HIS A 351 4.86 -1.50 4.44
C HIS A 351 4.43 -2.76 3.71
N PHE A 352 5.39 -3.39 3.03
CA PHE A 352 5.20 -4.57 2.20
C PHE A 352 5.94 -5.77 2.80
N PRO A 353 5.56 -7.00 2.43
CA PRO A 353 6.36 -8.18 2.76
C PRO A 353 7.66 -8.21 1.94
N ASP A 354 8.44 -9.26 2.16
CA ASP A 354 9.70 -9.54 1.47
C ASP A 354 9.47 -9.77 -0.03
N MET A 355 10.50 -9.52 -0.84
CA MET A 355 10.40 -9.53 -2.31
C MET A 355 10.00 -10.88 -2.92
N ASP A 356 10.32 -11.96 -2.23
CA ASP A 356 10.02 -13.35 -2.60
C ASP A 356 8.76 -13.89 -1.91
N ALA A 357 8.00 -13.03 -1.22
CA ALA A 357 6.80 -13.44 -0.52
C ALA A 357 5.70 -13.90 -1.51
N MET A 358 5.07 -15.01 -1.15
CA MET A 358 3.83 -15.46 -1.76
C MET A 358 2.65 -14.81 -1.04
N ILE A 359 1.85 -14.04 -1.79
CA ILE A 359 0.67 -13.33 -1.32
C ILE A 359 -0.55 -14.23 -1.49
N GLY A 360 -0.97 -14.89 -0.41
CA GLY A 360 -2.16 -15.74 -0.33
C GLY A 360 -2.59 -15.97 1.12
N PRO A 361 -3.76 -16.58 1.37
CA PRO A 361 -4.21 -16.87 2.74
C PRO A 361 -3.18 -17.66 3.54
N LEU A 362 -2.99 -17.28 4.81
CA LEU A 362 -2.11 -18.01 5.72
C LEU A 362 -2.73 -19.38 6.05
N GLU A 363 -1.96 -20.45 5.85
CA GLU A 363 -2.43 -21.84 6.04
C GLU A 363 -2.93 -22.08 7.47
N GLU A 364 -2.33 -21.44 8.47
CA GLU A 364 -2.74 -21.51 9.86
C GLU A 364 -4.14 -20.96 10.11
N LEU A 365 -4.59 -20.01 9.26
CA LEU A 365 -5.91 -19.41 9.34
C LEU A 365 -6.93 -20.14 8.46
N THR A 366 -6.49 -20.89 7.44
CA THR A 366 -7.36 -21.63 6.52
C THR A 366 -7.35 -23.14 6.71
N ALA A 367 -6.69 -23.66 7.76
CA ALA A 367 -6.62 -25.10 8.05
C ALA A 367 -8.00 -25.82 8.09
N HIS A 368 -9.08 -25.08 8.39
CA HIS A 368 -10.44 -25.60 8.51
C HIS A 368 -11.48 -24.83 7.70
N GLU A 369 -11.06 -24.00 6.75
CA GLU A 369 -11.93 -23.20 5.88
C GLU A 369 -11.36 -23.12 4.47
N ASP A 370 -12.19 -22.81 3.48
CA ASP A 370 -11.70 -22.61 2.11
C ASP A 370 -10.96 -21.27 1.96
N ASP A 371 -9.94 -21.26 1.11
CA ASP A 371 -9.24 -20.05 0.72
C ASP A 371 -10.20 -19.12 -0.02
N ALA A 372 -10.36 -17.89 0.45
CA ALA A 372 -11.18 -16.86 -0.18
C ALA A 372 -10.43 -16.09 -1.28
N TYR A 373 -9.10 -16.22 -1.34
CA TYR A 373 -8.24 -15.45 -2.25
C TYR A 373 -7.21 -16.34 -2.96
N LYS A 374 -6.83 -15.93 -4.17
CA LYS A 374 -5.75 -16.53 -4.96
C LYS A 374 -4.38 -16.25 -4.33
N THR A 375 -3.41 -17.11 -4.62
CA THR A 375 -2.00 -16.89 -4.28
C THR A 375 -1.22 -16.39 -5.48
N LEU A 376 -0.46 -15.28 -5.34
CA LEU A 376 0.47 -14.75 -6.33
C LEU A 376 1.81 -14.42 -5.67
N ASP A 377 2.92 -14.45 -6.42
CA ASP A 377 4.16 -13.83 -5.93
C ASP A 377 4.03 -12.30 -5.88
N LEU A 378 4.81 -11.65 -5.01
CA LEU A 378 4.75 -10.20 -4.79
C LEU A 378 5.01 -9.41 -6.08
N GLU A 379 5.96 -9.83 -6.92
CA GLU A 379 6.28 -9.12 -8.17
C GLU A 379 5.08 -9.10 -9.12
N SER A 380 4.43 -10.25 -9.33
CA SER A 380 3.20 -10.36 -10.11
C SER A 380 2.07 -9.52 -9.53
N PHE A 381 1.88 -9.55 -8.20
CA PHE A 381 0.86 -8.74 -7.52
C PHE A 381 1.07 -7.25 -7.79
N MET A 382 2.29 -6.74 -7.59
CA MET A 382 2.62 -5.33 -7.79
C MET A 382 2.52 -4.90 -9.26
N LYS A 383 2.95 -5.74 -10.21
CA LYS A 383 2.80 -5.48 -11.64
C LYS A 383 1.35 -5.28 -12.02
N ILE A 384 0.47 -6.21 -11.61
CA ILE A 384 -0.96 -6.13 -11.94
C ILE A 384 -1.60 -4.91 -11.27
N PHE A 385 -1.22 -4.59 -10.02
CA PHE A 385 -1.74 -3.44 -9.31
C PHE A 385 -1.37 -2.11 -10.00
N PHE A 386 -0.08 -1.89 -10.28
CA PHE A 386 0.41 -0.65 -10.89
C PHE A 386 0.07 -0.52 -12.39
N ALA A 387 -0.19 -1.62 -13.09
CA ALA A 387 -0.60 -1.59 -14.49
C ALA A 387 -2.08 -1.19 -14.68
N THR A 388 -2.83 -0.99 -13.60
CA THR A 388 -4.23 -0.55 -13.64
C THR A 388 -4.41 0.83 -13.02
N LYS A 389 -5.32 1.63 -13.57
CA LYS A 389 -5.75 2.88 -12.95
C LYS A 389 -6.34 2.61 -11.56
N LEU A 390 -6.24 3.57 -10.66
CA LEU A 390 -6.92 3.50 -9.36
C LEU A 390 -8.44 3.54 -9.56
N GLU A 391 -9.10 2.44 -9.21
CA GLU A 391 -10.55 2.27 -9.33
C GLU A 391 -11.07 1.37 -8.21
N GLY A 392 -11.31 1.98 -7.05
CA GLY A 392 -11.89 1.33 -5.87
C GLY A 392 -11.10 0.09 -5.42
N LYS A 393 -11.82 -1.01 -5.14
CA LYS A 393 -11.24 -2.32 -4.77
C LYS A 393 -11.13 -3.31 -5.95
N SER A 394 -11.19 -2.82 -7.20
CA SER A 394 -11.27 -3.67 -8.39
C SER A 394 -10.13 -4.69 -8.51
N PHE A 395 -8.93 -4.36 -8.02
CA PHE A 395 -7.81 -5.29 -7.99
C PHE A 395 -8.03 -6.43 -6.97
N LEU A 396 -8.37 -6.10 -5.72
CA LEU A 396 -8.62 -7.12 -4.70
C LEU A 396 -9.80 -8.03 -5.05
N ASP A 397 -10.84 -7.49 -5.71
CA ASP A 397 -11.95 -8.32 -6.19
C ASP A 397 -11.52 -9.34 -7.26
N ARG A 398 -10.51 -9.03 -8.09
CA ARG A 398 -9.91 -9.99 -9.03
C ARG A 398 -9.12 -11.11 -8.31
N MET A 399 -8.69 -10.88 -7.08
CA MET A 399 -7.97 -11.86 -6.27
C MET A 399 -8.90 -12.87 -5.60
N LYS A 400 -10.20 -12.58 -5.44
CA LYS A 400 -11.14 -13.49 -4.78
C LYS A 400 -11.33 -14.80 -5.56
N LEU A 401 -11.47 -15.90 -4.83
CA LEU A 401 -11.89 -17.20 -5.33
C LEU A 401 -13.42 -17.28 -5.21
N ASN A 402 -14.09 -17.48 -6.34
CA ASN A 402 -15.55 -17.55 -6.43
C ASN A 402 -16.09 -18.88 -5.92
#